data_AF-A0AAU0KZI1-F1
#
_entry.id   AF-A0AAU0KZI1-F1
#
_cell.length_a   1.000
_cell.length_b   1.000
_cell.length_c   1.000
_cell.angle_alpha   90.00
_cell.angle_beta   90.00
_cell.angle_gamma   90.00
#
_symmetry.space_group_name_H-M   'P 1'
#
loop_
_entity.id
_entity.type
_entity.pdbx_description
1 polymer ?
#
loop_
_entity_poly.entity_id
_entity_poly.type
_entity_poly.pdbx_seq_one_letter_code
_entity_poly.pdbx_strand_id
1 'polypeptide(L)'
;MPTPFAAKFSLLVLSCSILFVGCDQQPDAESTAREQSMTSVNQDNMPIDNQGSDDALNNEERSSTTNLFYLLRDAADLQLKVGQDMQKLQATQSQLETALQEQDPQAAQQTLSHFKTQLTQFNDNLNQLQLKSPEVEKLRQQLINTNEQLLQSDLFQQTLNWKKQDIVAIQHQLNTLQTEMLKLAALIVNPNSTASSTDSKS
;
A
#
# COMPACT_ATOMS: atom_id res chain seq x y z
N MET A 1 15.67 47.72 36.69
CA MET A 1 17.02 47.22 36.38
C MET A 1 17.41 46.20 37.44
N PRO A 2 17.97 45.01 37.14
CA PRO A 2 18.08 44.28 35.87
C PRO A 2 17.41 42.89 35.89
N THR A 3 17.17 42.37 34.68
CA THR A 3 16.83 40.99 34.25
C THR A 3 18.07 40.05 34.35
N PRO A 4 18.11 38.85 33.72
CA PRO A 4 17.21 37.69 33.68
C PRO A 4 17.97 36.36 34.02
N PHE A 5 17.31 35.32 34.52
CA PHE A 5 17.94 33.99 34.55
C PHE A 5 17.72 33.24 33.24
N ALA A 6 18.86 32.88 32.66
CA ALA A 6 19.11 32.32 31.35
C ALA A 6 18.28 31.10 30.97
N ALA A 7 17.91 31.11 29.70
CA ALA A 7 17.50 29.98 28.88
C ALA A 7 18.48 28.81 28.97
N LYS A 8 17.93 27.59 29.02
CA LYS A 8 18.59 26.38 28.54
C LYS A 8 17.63 25.62 27.63
N PHE A 9 17.41 26.18 26.44
CA PHE A 9 16.88 25.42 25.31
C PHE A 9 17.97 24.45 24.88
N SER A 10 17.82 23.18 25.24
CA SER A 10 18.62 22.09 24.68
C SER A 10 18.02 21.77 23.31
N LEU A 11 18.54 22.47 22.29
CA LEU A 11 18.22 22.23 20.89
C LEU A 11 19.01 21.00 20.43
N LEU A 12 18.39 19.82 20.48
CA LEU A 12 18.93 18.62 19.84
C LEU A 12 18.68 18.75 18.32
N VAL A 13 19.65 19.33 17.60
CA VAL A 13 19.65 19.29 16.14
C VAL A 13 20.02 17.87 15.72
N LEU A 14 19.01 17.08 15.39
CA LEU A 14 19.18 15.79 14.74
C LEU A 14 19.71 16.04 13.31
N SER A 15 21.00 15.84 13.13
CA SER A 15 21.69 15.92 11.84
C SER A 15 21.22 14.79 10.92
N CYS A 16 20.43 15.14 9.91
CA CYS A 16 20.13 14.26 8.78
C CYS A 16 21.33 14.22 7.83
N SER A 17 22.15 13.18 7.94
CA SER A 17 23.13 12.83 6.90
C SER A 17 22.44 11.95 5.86
N ILE A 18 21.96 12.55 4.77
CA ILE A 18 21.58 11.79 3.57
C ILE A 18 22.86 11.50 2.80
N LEU A 19 23.40 10.30 2.95
CA LEU A 19 24.37 9.76 2.00
C LEU A 19 23.59 9.30 0.77
N PHE A 20 23.65 10.10 -0.29
CA PHE A 20 23.29 9.69 -1.64
C PHE A 20 24.36 8.71 -2.13
N VAL A 21 24.14 7.41 -1.97
CA VAL A 21 24.88 6.38 -2.71
C VAL A 21 24.01 6.02 -3.91
N GLY A 22 24.30 6.66 -5.04
CA GLY A 22 23.90 6.13 -6.33
C GLY A 22 24.69 4.86 -6.58
N CYS A 23 24.02 3.71 -6.62
CA CYS A 23 24.58 2.48 -7.17
C CYS A 23 24.57 2.61 -8.69
N ASP A 24 25.61 3.22 -9.24
CA ASP A 24 26.01 3.03 -10.63
C ASP A 24 26.70 1.66 -10.71
N GLN A 25 26.08 0.71 -11.40
CA GLN A 25 26.68 -0.59 -11.68
C GLN A 25 26.64 -0.82 -13.19
N GLN A 26 27.64 -0.25 -13.85
CA GLN A 26 28.12 -0.69 -15.15
C GLN A 26 28.60 -2.15 -15.08
N PRO A 27 28.38 -2.92 -16.15
CA PRO A 27 29.35 -3.92 -16.60
C PRO A 27 29.96 -3.47 -17.93
N ASP A 28 31.29 -3.36 -17.94
CA ASP A 28 32.13 -3.19 -19.12
C ASP A 28 32.04 -4.40 -20.05
N ALA A 29 32.02 -4.17 -21.37
CA ALA A 29 33.13 -4.55 -22.27
C ALA A 29 32.69 -4.49 -23.76
N GLU A 30 33.31 -3.53 -24.47
CA GLU A 30 34.00 -3.73 -25.76
C GLU A 30 33.29 -4.48 -26.91
N SER A 31 32.78 -3.74 -27.91
CA SER A 31 33.30 -3.86 -29.29
C SER A 31 32.59 -2.95 -30.29
N THR A 32 33.41 -2.17 -30.98
CA THR A 32 33.30 -1.86 -32.41
C THR A 32 32.16 -0.95 -32.87
N ALA A 33 32.56 0.31 -33.08
CA ALA A 33 31.96 1.21 -34.05
C ALA A 33 31.67 0.50 -35.38
N ARG A 34 30.40 0.53 -35.82
CA ARG A 34 30.03 0.36 -37.22
C ARG A 34 28.74 1.12 -37.53
N GLU A 35 28.97 2.31 -38.06
CA GLU A 35 28.28 2.94 -39.19
C GLU A 35 26.80 2.58 -39.40
N GLN A 36 25.96 3.57 -39.09
CA GLN A 36 24.65 3.73 -39.70
C GLN A 36 24.81 3.81 -41.22
N SER A 37 24.21 2.86 -41.94
CA SER A 37 23.92 3.03 -43.37
C SER A 37 22.49 2.59 -43.63
N MET A 38 21.67 3.55 -44.06
CA MET A 38 20.36 3.32 -44.65
C MET A 38 20.59 2.71 -46.04
N THR A 39 19.90 1.61 -46.39
CA THR A 39 19.40 1.35 -47.75
C THR A 39 18.33 0.26 -47.72
N SER A 40 17.18 0.65 -48.26
CA SER A 40 16.02 -0.15 -48.68
C SER A 40 16.40 -1.38 -49.52
N VAL A 41 15.62 -2.48 -49.42
CA VAL A 41 15.13 -3.23 -50.60
C VAL A 41 14.19 -4.41 -50.23
N ASN A 42 13.04 -4.41 -50.91
CA ASN A 42 12.12 -5.49 -51.34
C ASN A 42 11.31 -6.34 -50.34
N GLN A 43 10.07 -5.87 -50.19
CA GLN A 43 8.83 -6.62 -50.27
C GLN A 43 8.76 -7.48 -51.55
N ASP A 44 8.64 -8.81 -51.44
CA ASP A 44 7.61 -9.63 -52.12
C ASP A 44 7.76 -11.12 -51.76
N ASN A 45 6.65 -11.84 -51.94
CA ASN A 45 6.53 -13.29 -52.10
C ASN A 45 6.18 -14.16 -50.87
N MET A 46 4.87 -14.25 -50.64
CA MET A 46 4.19 -15.40 -50.01
C MET A 46 4.27 -16.61 -50.95
N PRO A 47 4.32 -17.85 -50.41
CA PRO A 47 3.32 -18.82 -50.86
C PRO A 47 2.65 -19.53 -49.67
N ILE A 48 1.34 -19.75 -49.84
CA ILE A 48 0.48 -20.60 -49.02
C ILE A 48 0.77 -22.07 -49.37
N ASP A 49 1.01 -22.95 -48.37
CA ASP A 49 0.23 -24.19 -48.23
C ASP A 49 0.39 -24.90 -46.86
N ASN A 50 -0.77 -25.34 -46.35
CA ASN A 50 -1.12 -26.44 -45.45
C ASN A 50 -0.38 -26.81 -44.14
N GLN A 51 -1.16 -26.69 -43.06
CA GLN A 51 -1.52 -27.73 -42.08
C GLN A 51 -0.43 -28.42 -41.25
N GLY A 52 -0.42 -28.11 -39.95
CA GLY A 52 0.18 -28.97 -38.93
C GLY A 52 0.43 -28.27 -37.59
N SER A 53 -0.58 -28.22 -36.73
CA SER A 53 -0.43 -28.50 -35.29
C SER A 53 0.65 -27.74 -34.47
N ASP A 54 0.63 -26.41 -34.41
CA ASP A 54 1.56 -25.66 -33.52
C ASP A 54 0.87 -24.68 -32.53
N ASP A 55 -0.47 -24.69 -32.43
CA ASP A 55 -1.20 -23.74 -31.57
C ASP A 55 -1.39 -24.20 -30.11
N ALA A 56 -1.03 -25.43 -29.76
CA ALA A 56 -1.20 -25.93 -28.39
C ALA A 56 -0.04 -25.56 -27.45
N LEU A 57 1.18 -25.35 -27.97
CA LEU A 57 2.36 -25.07 -27.14
C LEU A 57 2.62 -23.57 -26.93
N ASN A 58 2.17 -22.71 -27.86
CA ASN A 58 2.31 -21.26 -27.74
C ASN A 58 1.21 -20.60 -26.90
N ASN A 59 0.04 -21.24 -26.78
CA ASN A 59 -1.11 -20.65 -26.11
C ASN A 59 -0.98 -20.72 -24.58
N GLU A 60 -0.29 -21.74 -24.06
CA GLU A 60 -0.07 -21.93 -22.62
C GLU A 60 0.99 -20.97 -22.06
N GLU A 61 2.10 -20.75 -22.78
CA GLU A 61 3.08 -19.71 -22.42
C GLU A 61 2.49 -18.30 -22.58
N ARG A 62 1.75 -18.03 -23.68
CA ARG A 62 1.13 -16.71 -23.89
C ARG A 62 0.02 -16.41 -22.88
N SER A 63 -0.77 -17.40 -22.49
CA SER A 63 -1.79 -17.26 -21.42
C SER A 63 -1.12 -17.02 -20.07
N SER A 64 -0.05 -17.76 -19.75
CA SER A 64 0.71 -17.60 -18.51
C SER A 64 1.39 -16.23 -18.41
N THR A 65 2.07 -15.76 -19.45
CA THR A 65 2.67 -14.42 -19.48
C THR A 65 1.63 -13.31 -19.43
N THR A 66 0.47 -13.50 -20.07
CA THR A 66 -0.64 -12.54 -20.02
C THR A 66 -1.23 -12.42 -18.61
N ASN A 67 -1.38 -13.54 -17.89
CA ASN A 67 -1.82 -13.55 -16.50
C ASN A 67 -0.82 -12.83 -15.57
N LEU A 68 0.49 -13.02 -15.79
CA LEU A 68 1.53 -12.31 -15.05
C LEU A 68 1.54 -10.80 -15.32
N PHE A 69 1.28 -10.38 -16.56
CA PHE A 69 1.18 -8.96 -16.90
C PHE A 69 -0.01 -8.30 -16.18
N TYR A 70 -1.19 -8.93 -16.21
CA TYR A 70 -2.35 -8.43 -15.48
C TYR A 70 -2.11 -8.42 -13.97
N LEU A 71 -1.49 -9.46 -13.41
CA LEU A 71 -1.10 -9.50 -12.00
C LEU A 71 -0.23 -8.29 -11.62
N LEU A 72 0.86 -8.05 -12.35
CA LEU A 72 1.79 -6.94 -12.03
C LEU A 72 1.12 -5.57 -12.21
N ARG A 73 0.39 -5.39 -13.32
CA ARG A 73 -0.33 -4.13 -13.59
C ARG A 73 -1.37 -3.85 -12.51
N ASP A 74 -2.17 -4.84 -12.17
CA ASP A 74 -3.26 -4.68 -11.22
C ASP A 74 -2.74 -4.50 -9.79
N ALA A 75 -1.64 -5.18 -9.43
CA ALA A 75 -0.96 -4.96 -8.16
C ALA A 75 -0.41 -3.52 -8.06
N ALA A 76 0.16 -3.01 -9.16
CA ALA A 76 0.61 -1.63 -9.23
C ALA A 76 -0.57 -0.63 -9.16
N ASP A 77 -1.66 -0.86 -9.90
CA ASP A 77 -2.86 -0.01 -9.84
C ASP A 77 -3.46 0.01 -8.44
N LEU A 78 -3.52 -1.15 -7.78
CA LEU A 78 -3.94 -1.25 -6.38
C LEU A 78 -3.03 -0.42 -5.49
N GLN A 79 -1.71 -0.62 -5.57
CA GLN A 79 -0.73 0.12 -4.76
C GLN A 79 -0.77 1.63 -5.00
N LEU A 80 -0.93 2.07 -6.26
CA LEU A 80 -1.03 3.48 -6.62
C LEU A 80 -2.31 4.11 -6.06
N LYS A 81 -3.43 3.39 -6.11
CA LYS A 81 -4.72 3.90 -5.62
C LYS A 81 -4.79 3.93 -4.09
N VAL A 82 -4.29 2.91 -3.41
CA VAL A 82 -4.48 2.74 -1.95
C VAL A 82 -3.27 3.09 -1.10
N GLY A 83 -2.08 3.21 -1.70
CA GLY A 83 -0.86 3.56 -0.97
C GLY A 83 -0.93 4.94 -0.31
N GLN A 84 -1.50 5.93 -1.00
CA GLN A 84 -1.70 7.26 -0.42
C GLN A 84 -2.74 7.24 0.71
N ASP A 85 -3.78 6.44 0.59
CA ASP A 85 -4.80 6.33 1.63
C ASP A 85 -4.22 5.67 2.88
N MET A 86 -3.38 4.65 2.73
CA MET A 86 -2.68 4.02 3.85
C MET A 86 -1.79 5.02 4.61
N GLN A 87 -1.09 5.91 3.90
CA GLN A 87 -0.30 6.97 4.52
C GLN A 87 -1.17 7.96 5.31
N LYS A 88 -2.32 8.37 4.77
CA LYS A 88 -3.27 9.24 5.47
C LYS A 88 -3.84 8.57 6.72
N LEU A 89 -4.18 7.29 6.62
CA LEU A 89 -4.68 6.51 7.76
C LEU A 89 -3.61 6.42 8.85
N GLN A 90 -2.35 6.15 8.52
CA GLN A 90 -1.24 6.14 9.49
C GLN A 90 -1.03 7.51 10.16
N ALA A 91 -1.07 8.60 9.39
CA ALA A 91 -0.95 9.95 9.94
C ALA A 91 -2.09 10.26 10.91
N THR A 92 -3.33 9.92 10.54
CA THR A 92 -4.51 10.15 11.38
C THR A 92 -4.51 9.26 12.62
N GLN A 93 -3.95 8.04 12.54
CA GLN A 93 -3.71 7.18 13.71
C GLN A 93 -2.79 7.86 14.72
N SER A 94 -1.66 8.39 14.26
CA SER A 94 -0.70 9.08 15.11
C SER A 94 -1.27 10.35 15.74
N GLN A 95 -2.09 11.09 15.00
CA GLN A 95 -2.84 12.23 15.53
C GLN A 95 -3.82 11.80 16.64
N LEU A 96 -4.49 10.65 16.47
CA LEU A 96 -5.43 10.14 17.46
C LEU A 96 -4.68 9.73 18.75
N GLU A 97 -3.53 9.06 18.62
CA GLU A 97 -2.66 8.71 19.75
C GLU A 97 -2.21 9.97 20.51
N THR A 98 -1.81 11.01 19.77
CA THR A 98 -1.39 12.29 20.36
C THR A 98 -2.54 12.94 21.13
N ALA A 99 -3.72 13.05 20.52
CA ALA A 99 -4.89 13.67 21.16
C ALA A 99 -5.33 12.93 22.44
N LEU A 100 -5.22 11.59 22.44
CA LEU A 100 -5.52 10.78 23.62
C LEU A 100 -4.47 10.95 24.71
N GLN A 101 -3.18 11.07 24.35
CA GLN A 101 -2.10 11.32 25.28
C GLN A 101 -2.20 12.71 25.93
N GLU A 102 -2.64 13.71 25.17
CA GLU A 102 -2.94 15.07 25.67
C GLU A 102 -4.26 15.16 26.47
N GLN A 103 -5.00 14.05 26.55
CA GLN A 103 -6.32 13.97 27.20
C GLN A 103 -7.32 15.01 26.66
N ASP A 104 -7.25 15.28 25.34
CA ASP A 104 -8.17 16.16 24.64
C ASP A 104 -9.29 15.33 23.96
N PRO A 105 -10.47 15.21 24.60
CA PRO A 105 -11.57 14.44 24.03
C PRO A 105 -12.13 15.05 22.74
N GLN A 106 -12.05 16.37 22.56
CA GLN A 106 -12.57 17.02 21.34
C GLN A 106 -11.66 16.72 20.16
N ALA A 107 -10.35 16.90 20.34
CA ALA A 107 -9.36 16.57 19.30
C ALA A 107 -9.38 15.07 18.96
N ALA A 108 -9.48 14.20 19.97
CA ALA A 108 -9.55 12.74 19.74
C ALA A 108 -10.82 12.37 18.97
N GLN A 109 -11.97 12.96 19.30
CA GLN A 109 -13.23 12.71 18.63
C GLN A 109 -13.21 13.19 17.17
N GLN A 110 -12.69 14.39 16.91
CA GLN A 110 -12.54 14.90 15.55
C GLN A 110 -11.60 14.02 14.71
N THR A 111 -10.48 13.62 15.30
CA THR A 111 -9.50 12.77 14.63
C THR A 111 -10.09 11.39 14.32
N LEU A 112 -10.84 10.80 15.25
CA LEU A 112 -11.52 9.52 14.99
C LEU A 112 -12.59 9.64 13.89
N SER A 113 -13.37 10.73 13.88
CA SER A 113 -14.34 10.97 12.81
C SER A 113 -13.66 11.09 11.44
N HIS A 114 -12.51 11.76 11.40
CA HIS A 114 -11.70 11.86 10.18
C HIS A 114 -11.15 10.49 9.77
N PHE A 115 -10.66 9.71 10.73
CA PHE A 115 -10.19 8.34 10.51
C PHE A 115 -11.29 7.46 9.90
N LYS A 116 -12.50 7.48 10.47
CA LYS A 116 -13.67 6.75 9.95
C LYS A 116 -13.94 7.12 8.49
N THR A 117 -13.91 8.41 8.19
CA THR A 117 -14.13 8.93 6.83
C THR A 117 -13.07 8.41 5.87
N GLN A 118 -11.81 8.40 6.28
CA GLN A 118 -10.71 7.87 5.45
C GLN A 118 -10.83 6.36 5.22
N LEU A 119 -11.23 5.59 6.23
CA LEU A 119 -11.51 4.15 6.06
C LEU A 119 -12.65 3.93 5.06
N THR A 120 -13.73 4.70 5.12
CA THR A 120 -14.80 4.61 4.12
C THR A 120 -14.29 4.94 2.72
N GLN A 121 -13.52 6.02 2.57
CA GLN A 121 -12.90 6.40 1.29
C GLN A 121 -11.94 5.35 0.77
N PHE A 122 -11.20 4.66 1.64
CA PHE A 122 -10.32 3.55 1.29
C PHE A 122 -11.12 2.42 0.60
N ASN A 123 -12.28 2.06 1.15
CA ASN A 123 -13.17 1.08 0.52
C ASN A 123 -13.75 1.57 -0.81
N ASP A 124 -14.16 2.83 -0.89
CA ASP A 124 -14.64 3.41 -2.15
C ASP A 124 -13.56 3.38 -3.24
N ASN A 125 -12.32 3.71 -2.87
CA ASN A 125 -11.18 3.70 -3.76
C ASN A 125 -10.82 2.30 -4.23
N LEU A 126 -10.86 1.30 -3.35
CA LEU A 126 -10.74 -0.11 -3.72
C LEU A 126 -11.84 -0.54 -4.69
N ASN A 127 -13.10 -0.21 -4.39
CA ASN A 127 -14.24 -0.60 -5.24
C ASN A 127 -14.18 -0.02 -6.66
N GLN A 128 -13.52 1.12 -6.85
CA GLN A 128 -13.31 1.75 -8.16
C GLN A 128 -12.25 1.07 -9.03
N LEU A 129 -11.38 0.23 -8.46
CA LEU A 129 -10.34 -0.47 -9.22
C LEU A 129 -10.95 -1.44 -10.24
N GLN A 130 -10.43 -1.40 -11.46
CA GLN A 130 -10.83 -2.29 -12.55
C GLN A 130 -9.78 -3.39 -12.76
N LEU A 131 -9.78 -4.36 -11.85
CA LEU A 131 -8.82 -5.46 -11.84
C LEU A 131 -9.23 -6.56 -12.83
N LYS A 132 -8.23 -7.21 -13.42
CA LYS A 132 -8.30 -8.34 -14.37
C LYS A 132 -7.72 -9.62 -13.76
N SER A 133 -6.70 -9.51 -12.91
CA SER A 133 -6.12 -10.62 -12.16
C SER A 133 -7.05 -11.07 -11.04
N PRO A 134 -7.47 -12.35 -11.02
CA PRO A 134 -8.25 -12.92 -9.92
C PRO A 134 -7.53 -12.86 -8.57
N GLU A 135 -6.21 -12.95 -8.56
CA GLU A 135 -5.39 -12.88 -7.35
C GLU A 135 -5.43 -11.48 -6.72
N VAL A 136 -5.27 -10.43 -7.52
CA VAL A 136 -5.38 -9.05 -7.03
C VAL A 136 -6.82 -8.72 -6.67
N GLU A 137 -7.80 -9.26 -7.38
CA GLU A 137 -9.21 -9.14 -7.00
C GLU A 137 -9.49 -9.77 -5.63
N LYS A 138 -8.95 -10.97 -5.36
CA LYS A 138 -9.05 -11.59 -4.04
C LYS A 138 -8.40 -10.72 -2.96
N LEU A 139 -7.23 -10.14 -3.24
CA LEU A 139 -6.57 -9.21 -2.32
C LEU A 139 -7.44 -7.99 -2.03
N ARG A 140 -8.03 -7.39 -3.07
CA ARG A 140 -8.96 -6.25 -2.95
C ARG A 140 -10.11 -6.58 -1.99
N GLN A 141 -10.75 -7.73 -2.16
CA GLN A 141 -11.82 -8.19 -1.27
C GLN A 141 -11.32 -8.37 0.17
N GLN A 142 -10.12 -8.90 0.34
CA GLN A 142 -9.53 -9.10 1.66
C GLN A 142 -9.23 -7.77 2.38
N LEU A 143 -8.77 -6.76 1.64
CA LEU A 143 -8.59 -5.40 2.12
C LEU A 143 -9.92 -4.76 2.53
N ILE A 144 -10.95 -4.86 1.67
CA ILE A 144 -12.30 -4.35 1.97
C ILE A 144 -12.83 -4.99 3.25
N ASN A 145 -12.78 -6.31 3.35
CA ASN A 145 -13.29 -7.05 4.51
C ASN A 145 -12.54 -6.68 5.80
N THR A 146 -11.22 -6.56 5.74
CA THR A 146 -10.41 -6.15 6.91
C THR A 146 -10.77 -4.73 7.34
N ASN A 147 -10.97 -3.83 6.38
CA ASN A 147 -11.35 -2.46 6.66
C ASN A 147 -12.78 -2.35 7.21
N GLU A 148 -13.72 -3.14 6.70
CA GLU A 148 -15.08 -3.23 7.25
C GLU A 148 -15.10 -3.77 8.68
N GLN A 149 -14.28 -4.79 8.98
CA GLN A 149 -14.10 -5.27 10.37
C GLN A 149 -13.64 -4.14 11.29
N LEU A 150 -12.72 -3.30 10.81
CA LEU A 150 -12.25 -2.15 11.56
C LEU A 150 -13.36 -1.09 11.73
N LEU A 151 -14.08 -0.76 10.68
CA LEU A 151 -15.22 0.18 10.71
C LEU A 151 -16.36 -0.28 11.64
N GLN A 152 -16.52 -1.60 11.81
CA GLN A 152 -17.49 -2.21 12.72
C GLN A 152 -17.00 -2.34 14.16
N SER A 153 -15.73 -2.03 14.45
CA SER A 153 -15.19 -2.10 15.80
C SER A 153 -15.90 -1.13 16.76
N ASP A 154 -15.89 -1.48 18.04
CA ASP A 154 -16.55 -0.69 19.10
C ASP A 154 -16.12 0.78 19.08
N LEU A 155 -14.86 1.04 18.71
CA LEU A 155 -14.29 2.39 18.60
C LEU A 155 -15.11 3.31 17.70
N PHE A 156 -15.60 2.82 16.55
CA PHE A 156 -16.35 3.61 15.57
C PHE A 156 -17.87 3.51 15.70
N GLN A 157 -18.35 2.58 16.52
CA GLN A 157 -19.78 2.34 16.78
C GLN A 157 -20.28 3.14 17.99
N GLN A 158 -19.41 3.45 18.94
CA GLN A 158 -19.76 4.32 20.06
C GLN A 158 -20.10 5.73 19.56
N THR A 159 -21.16 6.32 20.11
CA THR A 159 -21.50 7.72 19.81
C THR A 159 -20.32 8.61 20.21
N LEU A 160 -19.81 9.36 19.22
CA LEU A 160 -18.76 10.36 19.36
C LEU A 160 -19.24 11.50 20.27
N ASN A 161 -19.22 11.29 21.58
CA ASN A 161 -19.45 12.32 22.60
C ASN A 161 -18.61 11.98 23.82
N TRP A 162 -17.29 11.94 23.60
CA TRP A 162 -16.33 11.44 24.57
C TRP A 162 -16.09 12.45 25.68
N LYS A 163 -16.04 11.95 26.90
CA LYS A 163 -15.59 12.69 28.08
C LYS A 163 -14.19 12.24 28.45
N LYS A 164 -13.49 13.02 29.28
CA LYS A 164 -12.14 12.68 29.75
C LYS A 164 -12.04 11.28 30.36
N GLN A 165 -13.08 10.82 31.05
CA GLN A 165 -13.16 9.48 31.64
C GLN A 165 -13.22 8.33 30.61
N ASP A 166 -13.64 8.61 29.37
CA ASP A 166 -13.74 7.62 28.30
C ASP A 166 -12.39 7.39 27.59
N ILE A 167 -11.45 8.34 27.73
CA ILE A 167 -10.11 8.32 27.09
C ILE A 167 -9.32 7.06 27.44
N VAL A 168 -9.47 6.55 28.66
CA VAL A 168 -8.78 5.31 29.10
C VAL A 168 -9.33 4.08 28.37
N ALA A 169 -10.66 4.00 28.21
CA ALA A 169 -11.28 2.91 27.46
C ALA A 169 -10.92 2.96 25.97
N ILE A 170 -10.86 4.17 25.40
CA ILE A 170 -10.48 4.40 24.00
C ILE A 170 -9.01 4.02 23.76
N GLN A 171 -8.11 4.34 24.68
CA GLN A 171 -6.71 3.91 24.59
C GLN A 171 -6.56 2.38 24.56
N HIS A 172 -7.43 1.64 25.26
CA HIS A 172 -7.42 0.18 25.19
C HIS A 172 -7.86 -0.32 23.80
N GLN A 173 -8.89 0.31 23.22
CA GLN A 173 -9.38 -0.02 21.88
C GLN A 173 -8.39 0.36 20.76
N LEU A 174 -7.50 1.33 21.00
CA LEU A 174 -6.45 1.71 20.05
C LEU A 174 -5.46 0.58 19.73
N ASN A 175 -5.21 -0.33 20.68
CA ASN A 175 -4.31 -1.47 20.41
C ASN A 175 -4.88 -2.38 19.30
N THR A 176 -6.20 -2.57 19.30
CA THR A 176 -6.91 -3.28 18.23
C THR A 176 -6.82 -2.52 16.92
N LEU A 177 -6.97 -1.19 16.94
CA LEU A 177 -6.78 -0.34 15.76
C LEU A 177 -5.37 -0.50 15.15
N GLN A 178 -4.32 -0.49 15.99
CA GLN A 178 -2.93 -0.68 15.55
C GLN A 178 -2.73 -2.02 14.84
N THR A 179 -3.30 -3.09 15.40
CA THR A 179 -3.17 -4.44 14.83
C THR A 179 -3.88 -4.56 13.48
N GLU A 180 -5.11 -4.04 13.37
CA GLU A 180 -5.86 -4.10 12.10
C GLU A 180 -5.23 -3.19 11.02
N MET A 181 -4.68 -2.03 11.41
CA MET A 181 -3.92 -1.17 10.51
C MET A 181 -2.65 -1.84 9.98
N LEU A 182 -1.93 -2.58 10.82
CA LEU A 182 -0.79 -3.38 10.40
C LEU A 182 -1.22 -4.50 9.43
N LYS A 183 -2.36 -5.14 9.67
CA LYS A 183 -2.91 -6.15 8.77
C LYS A 183 -3.29 -5.55 7.41
N LEU A 184 -3.91 -4.37 7.38
CA LEU A 184 -4.17 -3.62 6.14
C LEU A 184 -2.87 -3.31 5.39
N ALA A 185 -1.86 -2.76 6.07
CA ALA A 185 -0.55 -2.50 5.47
C ALA A 185 0.12 -3.79 4.95
N ALA A 186 0.08 -4.88 5.71
CA ALA A 186 0.68 -6.15 5.34
C ALA A 186 0.04 -6.75 4.09
N LEU A 187 -1.28 -6.64 3.95
CA LEU A 187 -1.99 -7.06 2.73
C LEU A 187 -1.55 -6.24 1.51
N ILE A 188 -1.35 -4.93 1.66
CA ILE A 188 -0.87 -4.06 0.57
C ILE A 188 0.58 -4.41 0.18
N VAL A 189 1.46 -4.63 1.16
CA VAL A 189 2.89 -4.87 0.95
C VAL A 189 3.16 -6.29 0.45
N ASN A 190 2.41 -7.28 0.92
CA ASN A 190 2.61 -8.68 0.57
C ASN A 190 1.27 -9.36 0.21
N PRO A 191 0.88 -9.31 -1.07
CA PRO A 191 -0.38 -9.88 -1.58
C PRO A 191 -0.60 -11.36 -1.27
N ASN A 192 0.48 -12.13 -1.06
CA ASN A 192 0.46 -13.58 -0.96
C ASN A 192 0.48 -14.11 0.49
N SER A 193 0.40 -13.24 1.49
CA SER A 193 0.63 -13.59 2.91
C SER A 193 -0.44 -14.50 3.55
N THR A 194 -1.57 -14.74 2.90
CA THR A 194 -2.72 -15.41 3.53
C THR A 194 -2.87 -16.86 3.12
N ALA A 195 -1.83 -17.65 3.38
CA ALA A 195 -1.88 -19.11 3.35
C ALA A 195 -0.89 -19.73 4.36
N SER A 196 -1.05 -19.44 5.66
CA SER A 196 -0.36 -20.20 6.72
C SER A 196 -0.88 -19.78 8.10
N SER A 197 -2.08 -20.25 8.46
CA SER A 197 -2.50 -20.42 9.86
C SER A 197 -3.59 -21.49 9.89
N THR A 198 -3.25 -22.68 9.41
CA THR A 198 -3.94 -23.90 9.82
C THR A 198 -3.03 -24.63 10.77
N ASP A 199 -3.46 -24.56 12.04
CA ASP A 199 -3.24 -25.53 13.09
C ASP A 199 -2.72 -26.89 12.59
N SER A 200 -1.58 -27.32 13.14
CA SER A 200 -1.20 -28.72 13.17
C SER A 200 -0.69 -29.02 14.56
N LYS A 201 -1.61 -29.03 15.51
CA LYS A 201 -1.50 -29.92 16.67
C LYS A 201 -2.42 -31.12 16.44
N SER A 202 -1.83 -32.24 16.06
CA SER A 202 -2.33 -33.57 16.46
C SER A 202 -1.23 -34.62 16.38
#